data_AF-A0A7Y4HVU6-F1
#
_entry.id   AF-A0A7Y4HVU6-F1
#
_cell.length_a   1.000
_cell.length_b   1.000
_cell.length_c   1.000
_cell.angle_alpha   90.00
_cell.angle_beta   90.00
_cell.angle_gamma   90.00
#
_symmetry.space_group_name_H-M   'P 1'
#
loop_
_entity.id
_entity.type
_entity.pdbx_description
1 polymer ?
#
loop_
_entity_poly.entity_id
_entity_poly.type
_entity_poly.pdbx_seq_one_letter_code
_entity_poly.pdbx_strand_id
1 'polypeptide(L)'
;MSTVPAFPSARIFDRVWTPSQLRAIHTANMVAQTHIEHHPARLALAKHGISIDRRRISAMVADVMGGIDGTYWITSALCHAHLAISFPLFLTKQQEALLLRPLCAGEMAVEEEPEAVLLGHADDAFERTESPAGYDAYARA
;
A
#
# COMPACT_ATOMS: atom_id res chain seq x y z
N MET A 1 -3.21 3.34 36.65
CA MET A 1 -4.38 3.42 35.73
C MET A 1 -4.33 2.20 34.83
N SER A 2 -5.39 1.38 34.81
CA SER A 2 -5.45 0.21 33.94
C SER A 2 -5.78 0.68 32.52
N THR A 3 -4.84 0.59 31.59
CA THR A 3 -5.11 0.92 30.18
C THR A 3 -5.90 -0.20 29.53
N VAL A 4 -7.04 0.13 28.93
CA VAL A 4 -7.80 -0.80 28.09
C VAL A 4 -6.94 -1.13 26.86
N PRO A 5 -6.65 -2.40 26.57
CA PRO A 5 -5.87 -2.78 25.41
C PRO A 5 -6.66 -2.50 24.12
N ALA A 6 -5.97 -2.07 23.06
CA ALA A 6 -6.54 -1.99 21.73
C ALA A 6 -6.57 -3.42 21.16
N PHE A 7 -7.76 -3.98 20.99
CA PHE A 7 -7.88 -5.29 20.37
C PHE A 7 -7.41 -5.24 18.92
N PRO A 8 -6.62 -6.22 18.45
CA PRO A 8 -6.11 -6.22 17.08
C PRO A 8 -7.29 -6.16 16.10
N SER A 9 -7.30 -5.14 15.23
CA SER A 9 -8.35 -5.01 14.23
C SER A 9 -8.10 -5.95 13.05
N ALA A 10 -9.09 -6.76 12.70
CA ALA A 10 -9.05 -7.63 11.52
C ALA A 10 -8.77 -6.85 10.22
N ARG A 11 -9.16 -5.57 10.16
CA ARG A 11 -8.86 -4.67 9.02
C ARG A 11 -7.37 -4.43 8.82
N ILE A 12 -6.54 -4.69 9.83
CA ILE A 12 -5.09 -4.48 9.79
C ILE A 12 -4.36 -5.82 9.85
N PHE A 13 -4.72 -6.69 10.79
CA PHE A 13 -3.93 -7.89 11.13
C PHE A 13 -4.39 -9.19 10.46
N ASP A 14 -5.64 -9.30 10.01
CA ASP A 14 -6.21 -10.54 9.45
C ASP A 14 -6.36 -10.47 7.93
N ARG A 15 -5.54 -9.64 7.28
CA ARG A 15 -5.52 -9.48 5.83
C ARG A 15 -4.10 -9.57 5.29
N VAL A 16 -4.01 -10.04 4.06
CA VAL A 16 -2.77 -9.99 3.27
C VAL A 16 -2.66 -8.60 2.66
N TRP A 17 -1.56 -7.92 2.95
CA TRP A 17 -1.23 -6.64 2.36
C TRP A 17 -0.29 -6.84 1.17
N THR A 18 -0.51 -6.07 0.11
CA THR A 18 0.42 -6.00 -1.02
C THR A 18 1.27 -4.73 -0.95
N PRO A 19 2.41 -4.67 -1.66
CA PRO A 19 3.21 -3.46 -1.72
C PRO A 19 2.46 -2.24 -2.28
N SER A 20 1.57 -2.42 -3.26
CA SER A 20 0.77 -1.33 -3.83
C SER A 20 -0.19 -0.74 -2.79
N GLN A 21 -0.84 -1.58 -2.00
CA GLN A 21 -1.74 -1.16 -0.92
C GLN A 21 -0.98 -0.40 0.17
N LEU A 22 0.19 -0.90 0.59
CA LEU A 22 1.01 -0.21 1.59
C LEU A 22 1.54 1.14 1.08
N ARG A 23 1.87 1.25 -0.21
CA ARG A 23 2.20 2.53 -0.84
C ARG A 23 1.01 3.49 -0.88
N ALA A 24 -0.20 2.99 -1.15
CA ALA A 24 -1.42 3.80 -1.11
C ALA A 24 -1.69 4.37 0.29
N ILE A 25 -1.46 3.58 1.35
CA ILE A 25 -1.50 4.05 2.75
C ILE A 25 -0.53 5.21 2.93
N HIS A 26 0.72 5.07 2.49
CA HIS A 26 1.73 6.13 2.60
C HIS A 26 1.28 7.43 1.93
N THR A 27 0.86 7.36 0.67
CA THR A 27 0.40 8.52 -0.11
C THR A 27 -0.78 9.21 0.57
N ALA A 28 -1.79 8.44 0.99
CA ALA A 28 -2.96 8.99 1.68
C ALA A 28 -2.61 9.57 3.06
N ASN A 29 -1.64 9.00 3.77
CA ASN A 29 -1.15 9.53 5.04
C ASN A 29 -0.39 10.87 4.86
N MET A 30 0.35 11.04 3.77
CA MET A 30 0.97 12.33 3.45
C MET A 30 -0.08 13.41 3.21
N VAL A 31 -1.18 13.09 2.50
CA VAL A 31 -2.30 14.01 2.31
C VAL A 31 -3.00 14.29 3.64
N ALA A 32 -3.31 13.26 4.43
CA ALA A 32 -3.97 13.40 5.72
C ALA A 32 -3.21 14.34 6.67
N GLN A 33 -1.88 14.27 6.68
CA GLN A 33 -1.02 15.12 7.51
C GLN A 33 -1.09 16.61 7.18
N THR A 34 -1.55 17.00 5.99
CA THR A 34 -1.70 18.42 5.62
C THR A 34 -2.96 19.06 6.21
N HIS A 35 -3.91 18.26 6.70
CA HIS A 35 -5.13 18.77 7.31
C HIS A 35 -4.88 19.27 8.75
N ILE A 36 -5.44 20.44 9.07
CA ILE A 36 -5.26 21.10 10.39
C ILE A 36 -5.73 20.24 11.57
N GLU A 37 -6.75 19.40 11.36
CA GLU A 37 -7.31 18.49 12.38
C GLU A 37 -6.45 17.23 12.63
N HIS A 38 -5.44 16.97 11.80
CA HIS A 38 -4.63 15.75 11.90
C HIS A 38 -3.82 15.71 13.21
N HIS A 39 -3.17 16.82 13.56
CA HIS A 39 -2.36 16.88 14.78
C HIS A 39 -3.23 16.80 16.06
N PRO A 40 -4.33 17.56 16.21
CA PRO A 40 -5.29 17.38 17.29
C PRO A 40 -5.81 15.93 17.43
N ALA A 41 -6.15 15.26 16.31
CA ALA A 41 -6.61 13.87 16.34
C ALA A 41 -5.57 12.91 16.95
N ARG A 42 -4.29 13.07 16.59
CA ARG A 42 -3.20 12.26 17.16
C ARG A 42 -2.99 12.54 18.65
N LEU A 43 -3.08 13.80 19.07
CA LEU A 43 -2.95 14.18 20.47
C LEU A 43 -4.08 13.60 21.33
N ALA A 44 -5.30 13.59 20.82
CA ALA A 44 -6.46 13.00 21.50
C ALA A 44 -6.23 11.52 21.86
N LEU A 45 -5.48 10.80 21.02
CA LEU A 45 -5.19 9.37 21.20
C LEU A 45 -3.82 9.07 21.81
N ALA A 46 -2.96 10.08 22.04
CA ALA A 46 -1.57 9.86 22.43
C ALA A 46 -1.42 9.00 23.70
N LYS A 47 -2.34 9.15 24.66
CA LYS A 47 -2.38 8.39 25.92
C LYS A 47 -2.66 6.90 25.72
N HIS A 48 -3.23 6.53 24.58
CA HIS A 48 -3.57 5.16 24.22
C HIS A 48 -2.47 4.48 23.38
N GLY A 49 -1.39 5.18 23.03
CA GLY A 49 -0.33 4.63 22.19
C GLY A 49 0.33 3.36 22.74
N ILE A 50 0.36 3.19 24.07
CA ILE A 50 0.89 1.98 24.72
C ILE A 50 0.04 0.72 24.49
N SER A 51 -1.19 0.88 24.00
CA SER A 51 -2.11 -0.22 23.75
C SER A 51 -1.94 -0.86 22.37
N ILE A 52 -1.12 -0.27 21.49
CA ILE A 52 -0.88 -0.78 20.13
C ILE A 52 0.30 -1.74 20.13
N ASP A 53 0.15 -2.88 19.44
CA ASP A 53 1.27 -3.73 19.07
C ASP A 53 2.03 -3.16 17.86
N ARG A 54 2.79 -2.09 18.11
CA ARG A 54 3.61 -1.44 17.09
C ARG A 54 4.63 -2.40 16.47
N ARG A 55 5.15 -3.35 17.26
CA ARG A 55 6.17 -4.30 16.78
C ARG A 55 5.57 -5.21 15.71
N ARG A 56 4.36 -5.75 15.95
CA ARG A 56 3.66 -6.59 14.98
C ARG A 56 3.28 -5.82 13.71
N ILE A 57 2.80 -4.59 13.83
CA ILE A 57 2.51 -3.74 12.66
C ILE A 57 3.80 -3.49 11.85
N SER A 58 4.90 -3.11 12.49
CA SER A 58 6.18 -2.88 11.81
C SER A 58 6.68 -4.14 11.09
N ALA A 59 6.61 -5.30 11.74
CA ALA A 59 7.04 -6.57 11.15
C ALA A 59 6.22 -6.89 9.90
N MET A 60 4.89 -6.83 10.00
CA MET A 60 3.98 -7.05 8.87
C MET A 60 4.28 -6.11 7.69
N VAL A 61 4.51 -4.82 7.95
CA VAL A 61 4.83 -3.86 6.89
C VAL A 61 6.20 -4.15 6.27
N ALA A 62 7.20 -4.47 7.08
CA ALA A 62 8.55 -4.76 6.60
C ALA A 62 8.61 -6.04 5.76
N ASP A 63 7.88 -7.08 6.17
CA ASP A 63 7.79 -8.35 5.45
C ASP A 63 7.23 -8.14 4.03
N VAL A 64 6.20 -7.30 3.90
CA VAL A 64 5.58 -7.00 2.59
C VAL A 64 6.45 -6.06 1.74
N MET A 65 7.09 -5.07 2.36
CA MET A 65 7.88 -4.06 1.64
C MET A 65 9.32 -4.53 1.32
N GLY A 66 9.72 -5.71 1.81
CA GLY A 66 11.07 -6.27 1.60
C GLY A 66 12.16 -5.59 2.44
N GLY A 67 11.80 -4.89 3.51
CA GLY A 67 12.74 -4.15 4.36
C GLY A 67 12.08 -3.08 5.21
N ILE A 68 12.87 -2.38 6.03
CA ILE A 68 12.38 -1.34 6.95
C ILE A 68 12.50 0.08 6.38
N ASP A 69 13.29 0.27 5.33
CA ASP A 69 13.53 1.60 4.77
C ASP A 69 12.25 2.18 4.16
N GLY A 70 11.92 3.42 4.55
CA GLY A 70 10.69 4.09 4.10
C GLY A 70 9.39 3.57 4.70
N THR A 71 9.41 2.50 5.52
CA THR A 71 8.19 1.90 6.10
C THR A 71 7.62 2.64 7.30
N TYR A 72 8.42 3.49 7.95
CA TYR A 72 8.05 4.19 9.19
C TYR A 72 6.71 4.92 9.09
N TRP A 73 6.47 5.61 7.97
CA TRP A 73 5.26 6.39 7.76
C TRP A 73 4.03 5.50 7.55
N ILE A 74 4.20 4.33 6.93
CA ILE A 74 3.14 3.33 6.75
C ILE A 74 2.76 2.73 8.10
N THR A 75 3.75 2.29 8.87
CA THR A 75 3.56 1.78 10.24
C THR A 75 2.86 2.80 11.11
N SER A 76 3.28 4.06 11.07
CA SER A 76 2.67 5.15 11.82
C SER A 76 1.20 5.36 11.45
N ALA A 77 0.89 5.36 10.15
CA ALA A 77 -0.49 5.48 9.66
C ALA A 77 -1.39 4.33 10.15
N LEU A 78 -0.90 3.08 10.05
CA LEU A 78 -1.61 1.90 10.52
C LEU A 78 -1.80 1.89 12.04
N CYS A 79 -0.82 2.35 12.82
CA CYS A 79 -0.97 2.54 14.26
C CYS A 79 -2.08 3.55 14.58
N HIS A 80 -2.12 4.71 13.91
CA HIS A 80 -3.18 5.70 14.17
C HIS A 80 -4.56 5.20 13.73
N ALA A 81 -4.65 4.48 12.61
CA ALA A 81 -5.89 3.85 12.19
C ALA A 81 -6.35 2.80 13.23
N HIS A 82 -5.42 1.99 13.77
CA HIS A 82 -5.74 1.00 14.80
C HIS A 82 -6.28 1.65 16.08
N LEU A 83 -5.69 2.76 16.52
CA LEU A 83 -6.19 3.54 17.64
C LEU A 83 -7.57 4.16 17.36
N ALA A 84 -7.77 4.70 16.15
CA ALA A 84 -9.05 5.30 15.77
C ALA A 84 -10.19 4.26 15.77
N ILE A 85 -9.91 3.03 15.30
CA ILE A 85 -10.86 1.90 15.37
C ILE A 85 -11.13 1.50 16.82
N SER A 86 -10.10 1.45 17.65
CA SER A 86 -10.20 0.92 19.02
C SER A 86 -10.80 1.92 20.01
N PHE A 87 -10.62 3.22 19.75
CA PHE A 87 -11.04 4.28 20.66
C PHE A 87 -11.75 5.45 19.93
N PRO A 88 -12.83 5.17 19.17
CA PRO A 88 -13.50 6.19 18.37
C PRO A 88 -14.15 7.29 19.23
N LEU A 89 -14.48 7.00 20.49
CA LEU A 89 -15.13 7.94 21.41
C LEU A 89 -14.27 9.15 21.79
N PHE A 90 -12.95 9.12 21.55
CA PHE A 90 -12.06 10.26 21.81
C PHE A 90 -11.84 11.16 20.59
N LEU A 91 -12.50 10.84 19.48
CA LEU A 91 -12.36 11.56 18.23
C LEU A 91 -13.69 12.19 17.83
N THR A 92 -13.63 13.35 17.17
CA THR A 92 -14.76 13.79 16.36
C THR A 92 -14.89 12.90 15.12
N LYS A 93 -16.07 12.88 14.48
CA LYS A 93 -16.27 12.12 13.24
C LYS A 93 -15.28 12.51 12.13
N GLN A 94 -14.91 13.79 12.07
CA GLN A 94 -13.93 14.28 11.12
C GLN A 94 -12.52 13.78 11.44
N GLN A 95 -12.12 13.78 12.71
CA GLN A 95 -10.81 13.29 13.14
C GLN A 95 -10.70 11.76 12.95
N GLU A 96 -11.76 11.02 13.27
CA GLU A 96 -11.88 9.58 13.00
C GLU A 96 -11.70 9.30 11.50
N ALA A 97 -12.49 9.95 10.65
CA ALA A 97 -12.39 9.79 9.19
C ALA A 97 -10.99 10.13 8.67
N LEU A 98 -10.35 11.16 9.22
CA LEU A 98 -9.01 11.59 8.82
C LEU A 98 -7.94 10.56 9.18
N LEU A 99 -7.99 9.97 10.38
CA LEU A 99 -7.04 8.93 10.81
C LEU A 99 -7.29 7.58 10.13
N LEU A 100 -8.53 7.30 9.71
CA LEU A 100 -8.87 6.10 8.95
C LEU A 100 -8.59 6.21 7.45
N ARG A 101 -8.47 7.44 6.91
CA ARG A 101 -8.26 7.67 5.47
C ARG A 101 -7.09 6.89 4.87
N PRO A 102 -5.91 6.79 5.50
CA PRO A 102 -4.81 6.00 4.96
C PRO A 102 -5.16 4.52 4.86
N LEU A 103 -5.79 3.97 5.90
CA LEU A 103 -6.23 2.57 5.92
C LEU A 103 -7.23 2.31 4.78
N CYS A 104 -8.26 3.15 4.64
CA CYS A 104 -9.24 3.02 3.56
C CYS A 104 -8.59 3.09 2.17
N ALA A 105 -7.59 3.95 1.96
CA ALA A 105 -6.87 4.02 0.70
C ALA A 105 -6.09 2.73 0.39
N GLY A 106 -5.44 2.15 1.40
CA GLY A 106 -4.81 0.83 1.26
C GLY A 106 -5.81 -0.29 0.99
N GLU A 107 -6.99 -0.24 1.60
CA GLU A 107 -8.05 -1.24 1.39
C GLU A 107 -8.64 -1.18 -0.02
N MET A 108 -8.73 0.02 -0.61
CA MET A 108 -9.28 0.25 -1.94
C MET A 108 -8.26 0.13 -3.07
N ALA A 109 -6.96 0.13 -2.75
CA ALA A 109 -5.92 -0.01 -3.76
C ALA A 109 -5.95 -1.43 -4.37
N VAL A 110 -6.12 -1.47 -5.69
CA VAL A 110 -6.03 -2.69 -6.48
C VAL A 110 -4.56 -2.98 -6.75
N GLU A 111 -4.20 -4.25 -6.81
CA GLU A 111 -2.90 -4.67 -7.31
C GLU A 111 -2.86 -4.34 -8.81
N GLU A 112 -1.98 -3.42 -9.22
CA GLU A 112 -1.63 -3.31 -10.63
C GLU A 112 -0.85 -4.57 -10.96
N GLU A 113 -1.50 -5.56 -11.57
CA GLU A 113 -0.79 -6.67 -12.19
C GLU A 113 0.19 -6.08 -13.20
N PRO A 114 1.47 -6.51 -13.23
CA PRO A 114 2.37 -6.09 -14.27
C PRO A 114 1.79 -6.54 -15.60
N GLU A 115 1.53 -5.59 -16.49
CA GLU A 115 1.01 -5.74 -17.86
C GLU A 115 2.04 -6.46 -18.76
N ALA A 116 2.50 -7.65 -18.36
CA ALA A 116 3.64 -8.36 -18.93
C ALA A 116 3.36 -9.83 -19.25
N VAL A 117 2.10 -10.28 -19.34
CA VAL A 117 1.74 -11.65 -19.76
C VAL A 117 0.64 -11.70 -20.84
N LEU A 118 0.48 -10.63 -21.64
CA LEU A 118 -0.41 -10.65 -22.82
C LEU A 118 0.28 -10.19 -24.12
N LEU A 119 1.54 -10.58 -24.30
CA LEU A 119 2.21 -10.57 -25.62
C LEU A 119 2.92 -11.90 -25.86
N GLY A 120 2.14 -12.97 -25.85
CA GLY A 120 2.57 -14.30 -26.26
C GLY A 120 1.35 -15.08 -26.73
N HIS A 121 0.93 -14.87 -27.98
CA HIS A 121 0.22 -15.83 -28.86
C HIS A 121 -0.49 -15.08 -30.01
N ALA A 122 0.21 -14.90 -31.13
CA ALA A 122 -0.26 -14.78 -32.52
C ALA A 122 1.00 -14.44 -33.35
N ASP A 123 1.49 -15.19 -34.34
CA ASP A 123 0.99 -16.32 -35.10
C ASP A 123 2.20 -17.13 -35.59
N ASP A 124 2.20 -18.44 -35.32
CA ASP A 124 2.85 -19.41 -36.21
C ASP A 124 1.95 -19.58 -37.43
N ALA A 125 2.21 -18.79 -38.48
CA ALA A 125 1.70 -19.06 -39.82
C ALA A 125 2.88 -19.19 -40.78
N PHE A 126 3.41 -20.41 -40.81
CA PHE A 126 4.33 -20.89 -41.81
C PHE A 126 3.57 -21.09 -43.12
N GLU A 127 3.75 -20.23 -44.12
CA GLU A 127 3.62 -20.65 -45.53
C GLU A 127 4.76 -20.08 -46.38
N ARG A 128 5.50 -21.03 -46.96
CA ARG A 128 6.47 -20.83 -48.03
C ARG A 128 5.74 -20.39 -49.29
N THR A 129 6.24 -19.35 -49.95
CA THR A 129 6.21 -19.25 -51.42
C THR A 129 7.40 -18.43 -51.91
N GLU A 130 8.37 -19.17 -52.45
CA GLU A 130 9.15 -18.91 -53.66
C GLU A 130 9.69 -17.49 -53.96
N SER A 131 11.03 -17.41 -53.91
CA SER A 131 11.86 -16.48 -54.69
C SER A 131 11.69 -16.76 -56.19
N PRO A 132 11.67 -15.74 -57.07
CA PRO A 132 12.92 -15.46 -57.79
C PRO A 132 13.14 -13.97 -58.15
N ALA A 133 14.37 -13.68 -58.56
CA ALA A 133 14.84 -12.53 -59.32
C ALA A 133 15.47 -11.36 -58.54
N GLY A 134 16.81 -11.37 -58.54
CA GLY A 134 17.53 -10.26 -59.18
C GLY A 134 18.11 -9.20 -58.26
N TYR A 135 19.22 -9.50 -57.59
CA TYR A 135 20.23 -8.50 -57.28
C TYR A 135 21.61 -9.14 -57.42
N ASP A 136 22.10 -9.14 -58.65
CA ASP A 136 23.50 -9.38 -58.97
C ASP A 136 24.29 -8.07 -58.86
N ALA A 137 25.54 -8.25 -58.42
CA ALA A 137 26.69 -7.38 -58.64
C ALA A 137 26.74 -6.01 -57.94
N TYR A 138 27.40 -5.97 -56.77
CA TYR A 138 28.53 -5.06 -56.54
C TYR A 138 29.50 -5.68 -55.53
N ALA A 139 30.43 -6.49 -56.04
CA ALA A 139 31.68 -6.83 -55.35
C ALA A 139 32.86 -6.46 -56.24
N ARG A 140 33.84 -5.82 -55.60
CA ARG A 140 35.05 -5.16 -56.10
C ARG A 140 35.95 -6.05 -56.95
N ALA A 141 36.59 -5.43 -57.94
CA ALA A 141 38.03 -5.52 -58.22
C ALA A 141 38.48 -4.23 -58.93
#